data_AF-A0A7X3MGX3-F1
#
_entry.id   AF-A0A7X3MGX3-F1
#
_cell.length_a   1.000
_cell.length_b   1.000
_cell.length_c   1.000
_cell.angle_alpha   90.00
_cell.angle_beta   90.00
_cell.angle_gamma   90.00
#
_symmetry.space_group_name_H-M   'P 1'
#
loop_
_entity.id
_entity.type
_entity.pdbx_description
1 polymer ?
#
loop_
_entity_poly.entity_id
_entity_poly.type
_entity_poly.pdbx_seq_one_letter_code
_entity_poly.pdbx_strand_id
1 'polypeptide(L)'
;MNLTFGEKIKDARKSKNLTQKQLAQQIDAKHNSVSDWENDKNRPDAATIELLCKALDITPNYLLDASSGEYTPAEKKIIEKYRFISEYSPEGAATVGYILNREYQIAMERRQQAIPEPSLPKEDLAAIERAMQKFGIKRAR
;
A
#
# COMPACT_ATOMS: atom_id res chain seq x y z
N MET A 1 1.83 4.34 6.62
CA MET A 1 3.22 4.35 6.09
C MET A 1 3.77 2.97 6.36
N ASN A 2 4.27 2.29 5.34
CA ASN A 2 4.84 0.95 5.45
C ASN A 2 6.22 1.07 6.11
N LEU A 3 6.54 0.22 7.09
CA LEU A 3 7.84 0.25 7.78
C LEU A 3 8.95 -0.15 6.80
N THR A 4 10.07 0.56 6.84
CA THR A 4 11.28 0.12 6.15
C THR A 4 11.80 -1.19 6.76
N PHE A 5 12.71 -1.88 6.07
CA PHE A 5 13.36 -3.06 6.61
C PHE A 5 14.06 -2.79 7.95
N GLY A 6 14.79 -1.66 8.05
CA GLY A 6 15.46 -1.27 9.29
C GLY A 6 14.46 -0.99 10.42
N GLU A 7 13.36 -0.33 10.10
CA GLU A 7 12.28 -0.08 11.05
C GLU A 7 11.62 -1.36 11.56
N LYS A 8 11.43 -2.37 10.69
CA LYS A 8 10.90 -3.69 11.09
C LYS A 8 11.82 -4.42 12.08
N ILE A 9 13.14 -4.37 11.86
CA ILE A 9 14.12 -4.94 12.82
C ILE A 9 14.02 -4.22 14.17
N LYS A 10 14.00 -2.88 14.13
CA LYS A 10 13.94 -2.04 15.33
C LYS A 10 12.66 -2.27 16.13
N ASP A 11 11.52 -2.39 15.44
CA ASP A 11 10.22 -2.65 16.04
C ASP A 11 10.19 -4.03 16.71
N ALA A 12 10.56 -5.09 15.98
CA ALA A 12 10.62 -6.44 16.52
C ALA A 12 11.59 -6.56 17.71
N ARG A 13 12.76 -5.90 17.65
CA ARG A 13 13.72 -5.85 18.76
C ARG A 13 13.11 -5.23 20.02
N LYS A 14 12.42 -4.10 19.86
CA LYS A 14 11.76 -3.42 20.99
C LYS A 14 10.64 -4.26 21.59
N SER A 15 9.86 -4.98 20.76
CA SER A 15 8.83 -5.92 21.24
C SER A 15 9.41 -7.08 22.06
N LYS A 16 10.68 -7.45 21.82
CA LYS A 16 11.43 -8.41 22.64
C LYS A 16 12.15 -7.77 23.85
N ASN A 17 11.97 -6.47 24.10
CA ASN A 17 12.65 -5.70 25.16
C ASN A 17 14.19 -5.76 25.10
N LEU A 18 14.75 -5.91 23.90
CA LEU A 18 16.20 -5.98 23.71
C LEU A 18 16.77 -4.60 23.37
N THR A 19 17.96 -4.29 23.89
CA THR A 19 18.80 -3.20 23.37
C THR A 19 19.51 -3.64 22.08
N GLN A 20 19.99 -2.69 21.26
CA GLN A 20 20.78 -3.02 20.07
C GLN A 20 22.01 -3.88 20.42
N LYS A 21 22.64 -3.62 21.59
CA LYS A 21 23.78 -4.40 22.08
C LYS A 21 23.41 -5.83 22.45
N GLN A 22 22.26 -6.04 23.07
CA GLN A 22 21.78 -7.39 23.41
C GLN A 22 21.40 -8.19 22.16
N LEU A 23 20.72 -7.57 21.19
CA LEU A 23 20.43 -8.24 19.91
C LEU A 23 21.73 -8.61 19.18
N ALA A 24 22.69 -7.69 19.10
CA ALA A 24 23.99 -7.94 18.50
C ALA A 24 24.70 -9.12 19.16
N GLN A 25 24.69 -9.21 20.49
CA GLN A 25 25.28 -10.32 21.23
C GLN A 25 24.58 -11.66 20.98
N GLN A 26 23.26 -11.68 20.79
CA GLN A 26 22.50 -12.91 20.53
C GLN A 26 22.79 -13.54 19.17
N ILE A 27 23.11 -12.72 18.17
CA ILE A 27 23.36 -13.16 16.78
C ILE A 27 24.85 -13.11 16.40
N ASP A 28 25.74 -12.93 17.38
CA ASP A 28 27.19 -12.77 17.20
C ASP A 28 27.57 -11.67 16.17
N ALA A 29 26.87 -10.55 16.23
CA ALA A 29 27.11 -9.37 15.39
C ALA A 29 27.75 -8.22 16.17
N LYS A 30 28.33 -7.26 15.43
CA LYS A 30 28.79 -5.99 16.02
C LYS A 30 27.59 -5.10 16.32
N HIS A 31 27.62 -4.40 17.46
CA HIS A 31 26.62 -3.40 17.84
C HIS A 31 26.34 -2.39 16.72
N ASN A 32 27.40 -1.88 16.07
CA ASN A 32 27.26 -0.90 14.99
C ASN A 32 26.56 -1.48 13.76
N SER A 33 26.70 -2.78 13.48
CA SER A 33 25.99 -3.44 12.39
C SER A 33 24.48 -3.45 12.63
N VAL A 34 24.03 -3.79 13.85
CA VAL A 34 22.61 -3.70 14.22
C VAL A 34 22.10 -2.27 14.10
N SER A 35 22.89 -1.29 14.55
CA SER A 35 22.54 0.13 14.41
C SER A 35 22.41 0.54 12.95
N ASP A 36 23.34 0.13 12.09
CA ASP A 36 23.33 0.48 10.66
C ASP A 36 22.16 -0.19 9.92
N TRP A 37 21.81 -1.43 10.26
CA TRP A 37 20.62 -2.11 9.71
C TRP A 37 19.32 -1.42 10.12
N GLU A 38 19.18 -1.08 11.41
CA GLU A 38 17.99 -0.40 11.94
C GLU A 38 17.80 1.03 11.40
N ASN A 39 18.86 1.63 10.84
CA ASN A 39 18.83 2.93 10.19
C ASN A 39 18.94 2.84 8.67
N ASP A 40 18.72 1.65 8.08
CA ASP A 40 18.77 1.38 6.63
C ASP A 40 20.05 1.81 5.92
N LYS A 41 21.18 1.94 6.63
CA LYS A 41 22.47 2.33 6.03
C LYS A 41 23.10 1.19 5.22
N ASN A 42 22.89 -0.04 5.63
CA ASN A 42 23.29 -1.24 4.90
C ASN A 42 22.31 -2.38 5.18
N ARG A 43 22.50 -3.50 4.48
CA ARG A 43 21.67 -4.70 4.62
C ARG A 43 22.53 -5.85 5.18
N PRO A 44 22.01 -6.65 6.11
CA PRO A 44 22.62 -7.91 6.51
C PRO A 44 22.60 -8.92 5.35
N ASP A 45 23.51 -9.88 5.37
CA ASP A 45 23.47 -11.01 4.42
C ASP A 45 22.34 -12.01 4.79
N ALA A 46 22.10 -12.98 3.90
CA ALA A 46 21.02 -13.95 4.08
C ALA A 46 21.17 -14.80 5.36
N ALA A 47 22.40 -15.17 5.72
CA ALA A 47 22.67 -15.94 6.94
C ALA A 47 22.34 -15.11 8.19
N THR A 48 22.72 -13.84 8.20
CA THR A 48 22.43 -12.90 9.28
C THR A 48 20.93 -12.59 9.37
N ILE A 49 20.22 -12.52 8.24
CA ILE A 49 18.77 -12.38 8.21
C ILE A 49 18.10 -13.56 8.91
N GLU A 50 18.55 -14.79 8.66
CA GLU A 50 18.01 -15.97 9.33
C GLU A 50 18.22 -15.91 10.86
N LEU A 51 19.40 -15.47 11.31
CA LEU A 51 19.70 -15.27 12.73
C LEU A 51 18.82 -14.19 13.35
N LEU A 52 18.61 -13.07 12.65
CA LEU A 52 17.70 -12.00 13.08
C LEU A 52 16.27 -12.52 13.22
N CYS A 53 15.77 -13.27 12.23
CA CYS A 53 14.45 -13.88 12.28
C CYS A 53 14.27 -14.78 13.51
N LYS A 54 15.26 -15.62 13.80
CA LYS A 54 15.24 -16.51 14.98
C LYS A 54 15.30 -15.72 16.30
N ALA A 55 16.22 -14.77 16.42
CA ALA A 55 16.39 -13.99 17.65
C ALA A 55 15.20 -13.08 17.96
N LEU A 56 14.57 -12.54 16.91
CA LEU A 56 13.44 -11.62 17.01
C LEU A 56 12.08 -12.31 16.94
N ASP A 57 12.05 -13.61 16.65
CA ASP A 57 10.83 -14.42 16.50
C ASP A 57 9.89 -13.85 15.42
N ILE A 58 10.49 -13.50 14.28
CA ILE A 58 9.79 -12.95 13.12
C ILE A 58 10.08 -13.81 11.89
N THR A 59 9.16 -13.80 10.94
CA THR A 59 9.35 -14.55 9.70
C THR A 59 10.22 -13.76 8.71
N PRO A 60 11.00 -14.46 7.86
CA PRO A 60 11.69 -13.81 6.75
C PRO A 60 10.71 -13.05 5.85
N ASN A 61 9.48 -13.54 5.70
CA ASN A 61 8.43 -12.85 4.96
C ASN A 61 8.08 -11.49 5.59
N TYR A 62 7.84 -11.42 6.90
CA TYR A 62 7.60 -10.14 7.58
C TYR A 62 8.77 -9.16 7.36
N LEU A 63 10.01 -9.65 7.52
CA LEU A 63 11.22 -8.82 7.44
C LEU A 63 11.54 -8.34 6.01
N LEU A 64 11.40 -9.22 5.01
CA LEU A 64 11.79 -8.98 3.61
C LEU A 64 10.67 -8.42 2.72
N ASP A 65 9.40 -8.60 3.11
CA ASP A 65 8.29 -8.19 2.26
C ASP A 65 8.27 -6.66 2.10
N ALA A 66 8.62 -6.20 0.90
CA ALA A 66 8.50 -4.82 0.46
C ALA A 66 7.11 -4.52 -0.13
N SER A 67 6.23 -5.52 -0.18
CA SER A 67 5.00 -5.51 -0.97
C SER A 67 3.91 -6.39 -0.38
N SER A 68 3.16 -5.86 0.57
CA SER A 68 1.73 -6.17 0.56
C SER A 68 0.99 -4.86 0.53
N GLY A 69 0.02 -4.75 -0.38
CA GLY A 69 -1.07 -3.82 -0.13
C GLY A 69 -1.65 -4.24 1.22
N GLU A 70 -1.31 -3.48 2.27
CA GLU A 70 -1.69 -3.85 3.63
C GLU A 70 -3.20 -3.75 3.75
N TYR A 71 -3.86 -4.89 3.83
CA TYR A 71 -5.26 -4.93 4.27
C TYR A 71 -5.29 -4.63 5.77
N THR A 72 -6.11 -3.67 6.17
CA THR A 72 -6.45 -3.42 7.56
C THR A 72 -7.01 -4.68 8.22
N PRO A 73 -6.93 -4.81 9.56
CA PRO A 73 -7.56 -5.93 10.26
C PRO A 73 -9.05 -6.10 9.96
N ALA A 74 -9.74 -4.98 9.67
CA ALA A 74 -11.15 -5.01 9.26
C ALA A 74 -11.32 -5.65 7.88
N GLU A 75 -10.49 -5.28 6.89
CA GLU A 75 -10.50 -5.86 5.55
C GLU A 75 -10.12 -7.34 5.58
N LYS A 76 -9.15 -7.73 6.40
CA LYS A 76 -8.79 -9.14 6.61
C LYS A 76 -9.99 -9.95 7.11
N LYS A 77 -10.74 -9.42 8.08
CA LYS A 77 -11.97 -10.07 8.58
C LYS A 77 -13.04 -10.21 7.52
N ILE A 78 -13.17 -9.23 6.62
CA ILE A 78 -14.12 -9.32 5.50
C ILE A 78 -13.70 -10.44 4.55
N ILE A 79 -12.41 -10.54 4.22
CA ILE A 79 -11.86 -11.60 3.37
C ILE A 79 -12.06 -12.98 4.02
N GLU A 80 -11.78 -13.12 5.32
CA GLU A 80 -12.00 -14.35 6.09
C GLU A 80 -13.47 -14.79 6.05
N LYS A 81 -14.40 -13.86 6.32
CA LYS A 81 -15.84 -14.14 6.25
C LYS A 81 -16.27 -14.57 4.86
N TYR A 82 -15.82 -13.88 3.81
CA TYR A 82 -16.17 -14.23 2.44
C TYR A 82 -15.68 -15.63 2.07
N ARG A 83 -14.44 -15.98 2.42
CA ARG A 83 -13.89 -17.32 2.19
C ARG A 83 -14.72 -18.40 2.87
N PHE A 84 -15.07 -18.19 4.14
CA PHE A 84 -15.93 -19.12 4.87
C PHE A 84 -17.30 -19.28 4.20
N ILE A 85 -17.96 -18.19 3.81
CA ILE A 85 -19.23 -18.26 3.09
C ILE A 85 -19.07 -18.99 1.76
N SER A 86 -18.00 -18.74 1.01
CA SER A 86 -17.75 -19.40 -0.27
C SER A 86 -17.57 -20.91 -0.14
N GLU A 87 -17.02 -21.38 0.97
CA GLU A 87 -16.82 -22.81 1.22
C GLU A 87 -18.11 -23.49 1.69
N TYR A 88 -18.88 -22.83 2.55
CA TYR A 88 -20.02 -23.46 3.24
C TYR A 88 -21.41 -23.00 2.75
N SER A 89 -21.50 -21.96 1.91
CA SER A 89 -22.74 -21.45 1.30
C SER A 89 -22.45 -20.78 -0.06
N PRO A 90 -22.28 -21.58 -1.14
CA PRO A 90 -21.92 -21.07 -2.46
C PRO A 90 -22.94 -20.07 -3.05
N GLU A 91 -24.24 -20.27 -2.83
CA GLU A 91 -25.29 -19.36 -3.28
C GLU A 91 -25.23 -18.01 -2.54
N GLY A 92 -24.87 -18.06 -1.26
CA GLY A 92 -24.60 -16.88 -0.44
C GLY A 92 -23.38 -16.11 -0.97
N ALA A 93 -22.30 -16.81 -1.30
CA ALA A 93 -21.10 -16.19 -1.88
C ALA A 93 -21.37 -15.58 -3.27
N ALA A 94 -22.20 -16.24 -4.09
CA ALA A 94 -22.65 -15.70 -5.38
C ALA A 94 -23.44 -14.40 -5.19
N THR A 95 -24.32 -14.35 -4.18
CA THR A 95 -25.08 -13.14 -3.85
C THR A 95 -24.16 -11.99 -3.39
N VAL A 96 -23.20 -12.27 -2.50
CA VAL A 96 -22.21 -11.28 -2.06
C VAL A 96 -21.38 -10.78 -3.24
N GLY A 97 -20.94 -11.68 -4.12
CA GLY A 97 -20.19 -11.33 -5.33
C GLY A 97 -21.00 -10.44 -6.28
N TYR A 98 -22.28 -10.73 -6.48
CA TYR A 98 -23.17 -9.91 -7.33
C TYR A 98 -23.27 -8.48 -6.80
N ILE A 99 -23.53 -8.31 -5.50
CA ILE A 99 -23.66 -6.99 -4.86
C ILE A 99 -22.32 -6.24 -4.93
N LEU A 100 -21.21 -6.90 -4.58
CA LEU A 100 -19.88 -6.30 -4.61
C LEU A 100 -19.51 -5.77 -6.00
N ASN A 101 -19.74 -6.58 -7.05
CA ASN A 101 -19.44 -6.21 -8.42
C ASN A 101 -20.30 -5.02 -8.89
N ARG A 102 -21.59 -5.01 -8.54
CA ARG A 102 -22.49 -3.91 -8.86
C ARG A 102 -22.02 -2.60 -8.22
N GLU A 103 -21.77 -2.59 -6.92
CA GLU A 103 -21.34 -1.38 -6.21
C GLU A 103 -19.95 -0.92 -6.66
N TYR A 104 -19.05 -1.85 -6.95
CA TYR A 104 -17.73 -1.53 -7.52
C TYR A 104 -17.85 -0.79 -8.86
N GLN A 105 -18.72 -1.27 -9.76
CA GLN A 105 -18.96 -0.63 -11.04
C GLN A 105 -19.49 0.80 -10.87
N ILE A 106 -20.48 0.99 -9.97
CA ILE A 106 -21.02 2.31 -9.65
C ILE A 106 -19.93 3.25 -9.09
N ALA A 107 -19.08 2.74 -8.19
CA ALA A 107 -17.98 3.53 -7.64
C ALA A 107 -16.95 3.93 -8.71
N MET A 108 -16.66 3.05 -9.66
CA MET A 108 -15.76 3.32 -10.78
C MET A 108 -16.32 4.39 -11.73
N GLU A 109 -17.61 4.34 -12.06
CA GLU A 109 -18.27 5.37 -12.87
C GLU A 109 -18.25 6.74 -12.19
N ARG A 110 -18.54 6.79 -10.89
CA ARG A 110 -18.44 8.03 -10.10
C ARG A 110 -17.03 8.61 -10.09
N ARG A 111 -16.00 7.77 -10.02
CA ARG A 111 -14.60 8.22 -10.10
C ARG A 111 -14.28 8.84 -11.46
N GLN A 112 -14.79 8.26 -12.55
CA GLN A 112 -14.58 8.81 -13.90
C GLN A 112 -15.30 10.16 -14.09
N GLN A 113 -16.49 10.31 -13.51
CA GLN A 113 -17.23 11.59 -13.50
C GLN A 113 -16.60 12.65 -12.58
N ALA A 114 -15.74 12.25 -11.64
CA ALA A 114 -15.00 13.16 -10.75
C ALA A 114 -13.69 13.69 -11.36
N ILE A 115 -13.29 13.23 -12.55
CA ILE A 115 -12.29 13.89 -13.39
C ILE A 115 -13.09 14.88 -14.27
N PRO A 116 -12.97 16.21 -14.10
CA PRO A 116 -13.74 17.12 -14.94
C PRO A 116 -13.31 16.94 -16.40
N GLU A 117 -14.27 16.99 -17.34
CA GLU A 117 -13.94 17.11 -18.76
C GLU A 117 -12.91 18.25 -18.92
N PRO A 118 -11.88 18.11 -19.78
CA PRO A 118 -10.97 19.21 -20.02
C PRO A 118 -11.72 20.39 -20.66
N SER A 119 -12.18 21.31 -19.83
CA SER A 119 -12.77 22.58 -20.23
C SER A 119 -11.66 23.63 -20.28
N LEU A 120 -11.50 24.32 -21.42
CA LEU A 120 -10.59 25.46 -21.50
C LEU A 120 -10.93 26.51 -20.43
N PRO A 121 -9.92 27.14 -19.80
CA PRO A 121 -10.14 28.26 -18.90
C PRO A 121 -11.05 29.33 -19.55
N LYS A 122 -11.93 29.95 -18.76
CA LYS A 122 -12.91 30.92 -19.26
C LYS A 122 -12.27 32.09 -20.01
N GLU A 123 -11.05 32.46 -19.62
CA GLU A 123 -10.27 33.53 -20.26
C GLU A 123 -9.80 33.13 -21.67
N ASP A 124 -9.40 31.88 -21.86
CA ASP A 124 -8.99 31.34 -23.16
C ASP A 124 -10.21 31.20 -24.09
N LEU A 125 -11.36 30.79 -23.57
CA LEU A 125 -12.63 30.80 -24.32
C LEU A 125 -13.02 32.21 -24.76
N ALA A 126 -12.87 33.21 -23.88
CA ALA A 126 -13.14 34.61 -24.20
C ALA A 126 -12.15 35.18 -25.22
N ALA A 127 -10.88 34.77 -25.18
CA ALA A 127 -9.87 35.14 -26.17
C ALA A 127 -10.19 34.56 -27.55
N ILE A 128 -10.62 33.29 -27.60
CA ILE A 128 -11.07 32.62 -28.83
C ILE A 128 -12.30 33.33 -29.40
N GLU A 129 -13.30 33.67 -28.57
CA GLU A 129 -14.49 34.40 -29.03
C GLU A 129 -14.16 35.80 -29.57
N ARG A 130 -13.27 36.55 -28.90
CA ARG A 130 -12.77 37.85 -29.40
C ARG A 130 -12.03 37.71 -30.72
N ALA A 131 -11.21 36.68 -30.88
CA ALA A 131 -10.52 36.40 -32.12
C ALA A 131 -11.50 36.05 -33.25
N MET A 132 -12.48 35.19 -32.98
CA MET A 132 -13.53 34.85 -33.95
C MET A 132 -14.32 36.07 -34.40
N GLN A 133 -14.61 37.00 -33.48
CA GLN A 133 -15.32 38.24 -33.80
C GLN A 133 -14.45 39.21 -34.62
N LYS A 134 -13.16 39.34 -34.29
CA LYS A 134 -12.19 40.18 -35.02
C LYS A 134 -11.96 39.71 -36.45
N PHE A 135 -11.94 38.39 -36.67
CA PHE A 135 -11.68 37.78 -37.98
C PHE A 135 -12.96 37.36 -38.72
N GLY A 136 -14.15 37.66 -38.19
CA GLY A 136 -15.44 37.36 -38.83
C GLY A 136 -15.75 35.87 -38.98
N ILE A 137 -15.09 35.01 -38.19
CA ILE A 137 -15.22 33.56 -38.26
C ILE A 137 -16.50 33.16 -37.54
N LYS A 138 -17.49 32.63 -38.26
CA LYS A 138 -18.71 32.08 -37.67
C LYS A 138 -18.43 30.66 -37.15
N ARG A 139 -19.01 30.30 -35.99
CA ARG A 139 -19.00 28.90 -35.56
C ARG A 139 -19.68 28.04 -36.62
N ALA A 140 -19.06 26.92 -36.97
CA ALA A 140 -19.74 25.89 -37.74
C ALA A 140 -20.95 25.38 -36.92
N ARG A 141 -22.09 25.18 -37.57
CA ARG A 141 -23.28 24.58 -36.94
C ARG A 141 -23.02 23.12 -36.58
#